data_AF-A0A9E6DIZ5-F1
#
_entry.id   AF-A0A9E6DIZ5-F1
#
_cell.length_a   1.000
_cell.length_b   1.000
_cell.length_c   1.000
_cell.angle_alpha   90.00
_cell.angle_beta   90.00
_cell.angle_gamma   90.00
#
_symmetry.space_group_name_H-M   'P 1'
#
loop_
_entity.id
_entity.type
_entity.pdbx_description
1 polymer ?
#
loop_
_entity_poly.entity_id
_entity_poly.type
_entity_poly.pdbx_seq_one_letter_code
_entity_poly.pdbx_strand_id
1 'polypeptide(L)'
;MRKWQLGLSIGGFALLTLACGGRQERPQMASSAGRPAYAVDYPERLALGLSRMLEGEQKSRQDMEEFPEYSGKLNDTDWELSLAIVRLADEEGRGQAYAESRTRTEAVEDFLEDEDKALGQKIIGSVNYATKDKGCSDSVGPSAYYSTKRGIAKQLKESAQDSNAAHHVIKDNEDALGKRNITALEDEVDAISLASYMAHVGLENKRRELQRMSAEASEAESTLNRSAEDLQKIIDDPNQKPKMKKRAKTRLAAVEESRAMIQEQQKGLSQAMEEAKKRVETFRTDYKTAFDALEESFEKAAQENAKTK
;
A
#
# COMPACT_ATOMS: atom_id res chain seq x y z
N MET A 1 -1.68 4.59 85.94
CA MET A 1 -1.00 5.84 85.53
C MET A 1 -0.77 5.80 84.03
N ARG A 2 -1.29 6.79 83.30
CA ARG A 2 -1.21 6.91 81.83
C ARG A 2 0.23 7.13 81.38
N LYS A 3 0.67 6.43 80.33
CA LYS A 3 1.67 6.93 79.39
C LYS A 3 1.26 6.58 77.96
N TRP A 4 1.00 7.62 77.19
CA TRP A 4 0.90 7.62 75.74
C TRP A 4 2.30 7.49 75.14
N GLN A 5 2.46 6.68 74.11
CA GLN A 5 3.48 6.89 73.08
C GLN A 5 2.87 6.64 71.70
N LEU A 6 2.81 7.72 70.92
CA LEU A 6 2.54 7.76 69.49
C LEU A 6 3.82 7.31 68.76
N GLY A 7 3.69 6.30 67.90
CA GLY A 7 4.75 5.83 67.00
C GLY A 7 4.33 6.06 65.55
N LEU A 8 5.02 6.98 64.89
CA LEU A 8 5.00 7.28 63.46
C LEU A 8 5.02 6.00 62.61
N SER A 9 4.06 5.85 61.70
CA SER A 9 4.13 4.90 60.59
C SER A 9 4.49 5.66 59.31
N ILE A 10 5.72 5.46 58.84
CA ILE A 10 6.21 5.95 57.55
C ILE A 10 5.56 5.10 56.46
N GLY A 11 4.66 5.71 55.69
CA GLY A 11 4.01 5.09 54.54
C GLY A 11 5.02 4.84 53.42
N GLY A 12 5.41 3.58 53.26
CA GLY A 12 6.10 3.10 52.05
C GLY A 12 5.09 2.96 50.92
N PHE A 13 5.04 3.96 50.03
CA PHE A 13 4.29 3.91 48.79
C PHE A 13 5.08 3.06 47.79
N ALA A 14 4.82 1.75 47.76
CA ALA A 14 5.36 0.86 46.75
C ALA A 14 4.64 1.16 45.42
N LEU A 15 5.34 1.87 44.52
CA LEU A 15 5.00 2.03 43.11
C LEU A 15 5.03 0.66 42.41
N LEU A 16 3.88 -0.03 42.44
CA LEU A 16 3.59 -1.15 41.54
C LEU A 16 3.28 -0.56 40.15
N THR A 17 4.31 -0.27 39.38
CA THR A 17 4.19 -0.11 37.92
C THR A 17 3.91 -1.49 37.32
N LEU A 18 2.64 -1.91 37.34
CA LEU A 18 2.16 -2.97 36.49
C LEU A 18 2.35 -2.51 35.04
N ALA A 19 3.37 -3.06 34.40
CA ALA A 19 3.57 -2.97 32.98
C ALA A 19 2.29 -3.45 32.27
N CYS A 20 1.52 -2.49 31.74
CA CYS A 20 0.51 -2.75 30.72
C CYS A 20 1.23 -3.15 29.42
N GLY A 21 1.86 -4.33 29.41
CA GLY A 21 2.12 -5.09 28.20
C GLY A 21 0.82 -5.71 27.73
N GLY A 22 -0.17 -4.88 27.41
CA GLY A 22 -1.39 -5.34 26.77
C GLY A 22 -0.99 -5.98 25.45
N ARG A 23 -1.04 -7.31 25.39
CA ARG A 23 -1.21 -8.02 24.12
C ARG A 23 -2.46 -7.42 23.51
N GLN A 24 -2.29 -6.45 22.62
CA GLN A 24 -3.39 -5.89 21.86
C GLN A 24 -3.96 -7.08 21.09
N GLU A 25 -5.11 -7.57 21.55
CA GLU A 25 -5.83 -8.64 20.88
C GLU A 25 -6.08 -8.15 19.46
N ARG A 26 -5.34 -8.71 18.49
CA ARG A 26 -5.58 -8.41 17.09
C ARG A 26 -7.03 -8.79 16.80
N PRO A 27 -7.80 -7.95 16.09
CA PRO A 27 -9.16 -8.29 15.71
C PRO A 27 -9.20 -9.68 15.10
N GLN A 28 -9.96 -10.59 15.70
CA GLN A 28 -10.18 -11.93 15.16
C GLN A 28 -11.19 -11.82 14.03
N MET A 29 -10.70 -11.57 12.81
CA MET A 29 -11.53 -11.65 11.62
C MET A 29 -11.70 -13.12 11.22
N ALA A 30 -12.94 -13.56 11.04
CA ALA A 30 -13.21 -14.89 10.50
C ALA A 30 -12.69 -14.96 9.05
N SER A 31 -12.07 -16.08 8.68
CA SER A 31 -11.66 -16.28 7.29
C SER A 31 -12.86 -16.21 6.36
N SER A 32 -12.67 -15.58 5.20
CA SER A 32 -13.67 -15.58 4.13
C SER A 32 -13.57 -16.82 3.23
N ALA A 33 -12.56 -17.67 3.41
CA ALA A 33 -12.34 -18.88 2.60
C ALA A 33 -13.52 -19.86 2.63
N GLY A 34 -14.30 -19.88 3.72
CA GLY A 34 -15.55 -20.62 3.83
C GLY A 34 -16.72 -20.09 3.00
N ARG A 35 -16.60 -18.92 2.35
CA ARG A 35 -17.67 -18.27 1.59
C ARG A 35 -17.53 -18.55 0.09
N PRO A 36 -18.56 -19.08 -0.60
CA PRO A 36 -18.45 -19.43 -2.03
C PRO A 36 -18.02 -18.29 -2.95
N ALA A 37 -18.54 -17.06 -2.73
CA ALA A 37 -18.16 -15.91 -3.56
C ALA A 37 -16.67 -15.58 -3.42
N TYR A 38 -16.16 -15.55 -2.19
CA TYR A 38 -14.74 -15.32 -1.94
C TYR A 38 -13.88 -16.44 -2.55
N ALA A 39 -14.30 -17.70 -2.39
CA ALA A 39 -13.55 -18.84 -2.92
C ALA A 39 -13.46 -18.85 -4.46
N VAL A 40 -14.49 -18.34 -5.15
CA VAL A 40 -14.48 -18.16 -6.62
C VAL A 40 -13.47 -17.07 -7.02
N ASP A 41 -13.45 -15.94 -6.32
CA ASP A 41 -12.56 -14.82 -6.63
C ASP A 41 -11.12 -15.01 -6.11
N TYR A 42 -10.89 -16.01 -5.26
CA TYR A 42 -9.62 -16.24 -4.56
C TYR A 42 -8.40 -16.29 -5.51
N PRO A 43 -8.42 -17.03 -6.64
CA PRO A 43 -7.26 -17.13 -7.51
C PRO A 43 -6.82 -15.78 -8.10
N GLU A 44 -7.79 -14.95 -8.49
CA GLU A 44 -7.54 -13.62 -9.04
C GLU A 44 -6.97 -12.70 -7.97
N ARG A 45 -7.53 -12.73 -6.76
CA ARG A 45 -7.02 -11.97 -5.61
C ARG A 45 -5.57 -12.33 -5.29
N LEU A 46 -5.23 -13.63 -5.33
CA LEU A 46 -3.87 -14.09 -5.05
C LEU A 46 -2.89 -13.59 -6.13
N ALA A 47 -3.29 -13.69 -7.40
CA ALA A 47 -2.50 -13.18 -8.52
C ALA A 47 -2.29 -11.67 -8.43
N LEU A 48 -3.34 -10.92 -8.09
CA LEU A 48 -3.30 -9.47 -7.91
C LEU A 48 -2.37 -9.07 -6.74
N GLY A 49 -2.45 -9.78 -5.62
CA GLY A 49 -1.55 -9.57 -4.48
C GLY A 49 -0.07 -9.76 -4.85
N LEU A 50 0.24 -10.76 -5.67
CA LEU A 50 1.59 -10.98 -6.19
C LEU A 50 2.01 -9.85 -7.13
N SER A 51 1.17 -9.47 -8.10
CA SER A 51 1.46 -8.38 -9.05
C SER A 51 1.77 -7.08 -8.32
N ARG A 52 0.95 -6.70 -7.33
CA ARG A 52 1.14 -5.47 -6.53
C ARG A 52 2.42 -5.48 -5.71
N MET A 53 2.87 -6.64 -5.24
CA MET A 53 4.17 -6.75 -4.58
C MET A 53 5.31 -6.50 -5.57
N LEU A 54 5.21 -7.07 -6.78
CA LEU A 54 6.23 -6.90 -7.83
C LEU A 54 6.28 -5.46 -8.34
N GLU A 55 5.13 -4.86 -8.66
CA GLU A 55 5.00 -3.50 -9.17
C GLU A 55 5.49 -2.45 -8.16
N GLY A 56 5.07 -2.59 -6.90
CA GLY A 56 5.54 -1.69 -5.85
C GLY A 56 7.05 -1.78 -5.64
N GLU A 57 7.62 -2.98 -5.66
CA GLU A 57 9.07 -3.15 -5.62
C GLU A 57 9.75 -2.52 -6.83
N GLN A 58 9.27 -2.80 -8.04
CA GLN A 58 9.86 -2.30 -9.27
C GLN A 58 9.86 -0.78 -9.32
N LYS A 59 8.74 -0.15 -8.96
CA LYS A 59 8.64 1.31 -8.90
C LYS A 59 9.67 1.89 -7.94
N SER A 60 9.77 1.36 -6.73
CA SER A 60 10.76 1.86 -5.77
C SER A 60 12.20 1.55 -6.18
N ARG A 61 12.45 0.48 -6.95
CA ARG A 61 13.79 0.25 -7.55
C ARG A 61 14.15 1.32 -8.56
N GLN A 62 13.21 1.72 -9.41
CA GLN A 62 13.42 2.82 -10.36
C GLN A 62 13.71 4.13 -9.62
N ASP A 63 12.97 4.42 -8.55
CA ASP A 63 13.23 5.60 -7.72
C ASP A 63 14.65 5.56 -7.10
N MET A 64 15.08 4.39 -6.60
CA MET A 64 16.43 4.21 -6.03
C MET A 64 17.56 4.34 -7.05
N GLU A 65 17.33 4.02 -8.33
CA GLU A 65 18.33 4.18 -9.39
C GLU A 65 18.69 5.66 -9.60
N GLU A 66 17.77 6.58 -9.32
CA GLU A 66 18.00 8.02 -9.44
C GLU A 66 18.71 8.64 -8.22
N PHE A 67 18.83 7.92 -7.09
CA PHE A 67 19.40 8.45 -5.85
C PHE A 67 20.78 9.10 -6.05
N PRO A 68 21.76 8.46 -6.72
CA PRO A 68 23.08 9.05 -6.88
C PRO A 68 23.10 10.38 -7.67
N GLU A 69 22.05 10.67 -8.44
CA GLU A 69 21.96 11.85 -9.28
C GLU A 69 21.32 13.06 -8.58
N TYR A 70 20.62 12.86 -7.45
CA TYR A 70 19.82 13.92 -6.83
C TYR A 70 20.64 15.12 -6.38
N SER A 71 21.77 14.91 -5.70
CA SER A 71 22.63 16.03 -5.29
C SER A 71 23.12 16.86 -6.49
N GLY A 72 23.36 16.22 -7.65
CA GLY A 72 23.74 16.91 -8.90
C GLY A 72 22.61 17.75 -9.53
N LYS A 73 21.34 17.53 -9.14
CA LYS A 73 20.19 18.33 -9.59
C LYS A 73 20.05 19.64 -8.81
N LEU A 74 20.74 19.79 -7.67
CA LEU A 74 20.67 20.98 -6.81
C LEU A 74 21.79 21.97 -7.12
N ASN A 75 21.49 23.26 -7.03
CA ASN A 75 22.48 24.35 -7.19
C ASN A 75 22.26 25.45 -6.16
N ASP A 76 23.33 26.05 -5.64
CA ASP A 76 23.23 27.20 -4.70
C ASP A 76 22.26 26.97 -3.52
N THR A 77 22.16 25.73 -3.02
CA THR A 77 21.30 25.34 -1.88
C THR A 77 22.07 25.34 -0.56
N ASP A 78 21.35 25.39 0.55
CA ASP A 78 21.86 24.95 1.85
C ASP A 78 22.00 23.41 1.87
N TRP A 79 23.23 22.93 1.69
CA TRP A 79 23.53 21.50 1.62
C TRP A 79 23.31 20.77 2.94
N GLU A 80 23.55 21.42 4.08
CA GLU A 80 23.31 20.80 5.40
C GLU A 80 21.81 20.60 5.62
N LEU A 81 21.01 21.62 5.27
CA LEU A 81 19.56 21.53 5.32
C LEU A 81 19.01 20.51 4.32
N SER A 82 19.55 20.47 3.10
CA SER A 82 19.12 19.51 2.07
C SER A 82 19.40 18.06 2.51
N LEU A 83 20.57 17.79 3.11
CA LEU A 83 20.88 16.48 3.71
C LEU A 83 19.93 16.14 4.88
N ALA A 84 19.57 17.11 5.71
CA ALA A 84 18.61 16.91 6.79
C ALA A 84 17.22 16.54 6.26
N ILE A 85 16.78 17.15 5.14
CA ILE A 85 15.52 16.82 4.46
C ILE A 85 15.55 15.37 3.93
N VAL A 86 16.64 14.95 3.30
CA VAL A 86 16.82 13.56 2.81
C VAL A 86 16.72 12.54 3.95
N ARG A 87 17.38 12.80 5.08
CA ARG A 87 17.31 11.96 6.29
C ARG A 87 15.89 11.92 6.87
N LEU A 88 15.23 13.06 6.92
CA LEU A 88 13.86 13.16 7.42
C LEU A 88 12.88 12.40 6.52
N ALA A 89 13.07 12.43 5.19
CA ALA A 89 12.25 11.65 4.27
C ALA A 89 12.39 10.13 4.50
N ASP A 90 13.60 9.64 4.77
CA ASP A 90 13.82 8.22 5.15
C ASP A 90 13.09 7.88 6.45
N GLU A 91 13.21 8.72 7.47
CA GLU A 91 12.55 8.53 8.76
C GLU A 91 11.02 8.51 8.62
N GLU A 92 10.45 9.50 7.93
CA GLU A 92 9.01 9.63 7.69
C GLU A 92 8.47 8.45 6.89
N GLY A 93 9.21 7.95 5.90
CA GLY A 93 8.84 6.78 5.10
C GLY A 93 8.68 5.49 5.93
N ARG A 94 9.41 5.36 7.04
CA ARG A 94 9.26 4.25 8.02
C ARG A 94 8.15 4.49 9.03
N GLY A 95 7.66 5.72 9.10
CA GLY A 95 6.68 6.18 10.07
C GLY A 95 5.30 5.56 9.86
N GLN A 96 4.57 5.40 10.96
CA GLN A 96 3.19 4.89 10.93
C GLN A 96 2.25 5.80 10.12
N ALA A 97 2.40 7.12 10.25
CA ALA A 97 1.55 8.09 9.55
C ALA A 97 1.66 7.95 8.02
N TYR A 98 2.89 7.81 7.51
CA TYR A 98 3.14 7.58 6.09
C TYR A 98 2.57 6.23 5.65
N ALA A 99 2.79 5.16 6.43
CA ALA A 99 2.24 3.83 6.13
C ALA A 99 0.70 3.81 6.06
N GLU A 100 0.03 4.51 6.98
CA GLU A 100 -1.43 4.68 6.96
C GLU A 100 -1.89 5.50 5.74
N SER A 101 -1.17 6.57 5.41
CA SER A 101 -1.43 7.38 4.23
C SER A 101 -1.30 6.56 2.95
N ARG A 102 -0.22 5.79 2.80
CA ARG A 102 -0.01 4.85 1.69
C ARG A 102 -1.10 3.79 1.62
N THR A 103 -1.50 3.22 2.75
CA THR A 103 -2.60 2.22 2.78
C THR A 103 -3.91 2.81 2.28
N ARG A 104 -4.24 4.05 2.66
CA ARG A 104 -5.44 4.74 2.14
C ARG A 104 -5.33 5.02 0.64
N THR A 105 -4.17 5.49 0.18
CA THR A 105 -3.91 5.74 -1.24
C THR A 105 -4.04 4.47 -2.07
N GLU A 106 -3.41 3.37 -1.64
CA GLU A 106 -3.52 2.07 -2.30
C GLU A 106 -4.99 1.61 -2.36
N ALA A 107 -5.77 1.77 -1.28
CA ALA A 107 -7.18 1.39 -1.30
C ALA A 107 -8.04 2.21 -2.28
N VAL A 108 -7.72 3.49 -2.50
CA VAL A 108 -8.41 4.33 -3.50
C VAL A 108 -7.96 3.96 -4.91
N GLU A 109 -6.67 3.72 -5.12
CA GLU A 109 -6.13 3.24 -6.40
C GLU A 109 -6.77 1.90 -6.79
N ASP A 110 -6.84 0.95 -5.86
CA ASP A 110 -7.49 -0.35 -6.02
C ASP A 110 -8.96 -0.20 -6.44
N PHE A 111 -9.71 0.63 -5.72
CA PHE A 111 -11.13 0.88 -6.05
C PHE A 111 -11.30 1.48 -7.45
N LEU A 112 -10.44 2.44 -7.82
CA LEU A 112 -10.51 3.07 -9.14
C LEU A 112 -10.12 2.11 -10.27
N GLU A 113 -9.21 1.18 -10.02
CA GLU A 113 -8.85 0.12 -10.96
C GLU A 113 -10.01 -0.88 -11.14
N ASP A 114 -10.53 -1.41 -10.03
CA ASP A 114 -11.62 -2.38 -10.00
C ASP A 114 -12.89 -1.84 -10.70
N GLU A 115 -13.18 -0.56 -10.50
CA GLU A 115 -14.38 0.09 -11.01
C GLU A 115 -14.14 0.92 -12.29
N ASP A 116 -12.94 0.93 -12.87
CA ASP A 116 -12.53 1.86 -13.95
C ASP A 116 -13.55 1.89 -15.09
N LYS A 117 -13.96 0.70 -15.56
CA LYS A 117 -14.91 0.57 -16.66
C LYS A 117 -16.31 1.06 -16.29
N ALA A 118 -16.80 0.69 -15.10
CA ALA A 118 -18.14 1.03 -14.66
C ALA A 118 -18.27 2.52 -14.33
N LEU A 119 -17.29 3.08 -13.63
CA LEU A 119 -17.19 4.51 -13.34
C LEU A 119 -17.00 5.30 -14.63
N GLY A 120 -16.10 4.88 -15.51
CA GLY A 120 -15.86 5.50 -16.81
C GLY A 120 -17.15 5.59 -17.63
N GLN A 121 -17.90 4.49 -17.78
CA GLN A 121 -19.17 4.50 -18.50
C GLN A 121 -20.21 5.43 -17.87
N LYS A 122 -20.34 5.43 -16.54
CA LYS A 122 -21.29 6.31 -15.83
C LYS A 122 -20.93 7.79 -15.97
N ILE A 123 -19.67 8.15 -15.79
CA ILE A 123 -19.19 9.54 -15.89
C ILE A 123 -19.32 10.03 -17.34
N ILE A 124 -18.81 9.26 -18.30
CA ILE A 124 -18.90 9.60 -19.73
C ILE A 124 -20.36 9.76 -20.15
N GLY A 125 -21.23 8.83 -19.75
CA GLY A 125 -22.66 8.88 -20.06
C GLY A 125 -23.35 10.10 -19.46
N SER A 126 -23.08 10.41 -18.19
CA SER A 126 -23.69 11.54 -17.48
C SER A 126 -23.25 12.87 -18.06
N VAL A 127 -21.96 13.03 -18.36
CA VAL A 127 -21.41 14.26 -18.96
C VAL A 127 -21.97 14.46 -20.36
N ASN A 128 -21.93 13.42 -21.22
CA ASN A 128 -22.47 13.51 -22.56
C ASN A 128 -23.98 13.76 -22.60
N TYR A 129 -24.73 13.25 -21.60
CA TYR A 129 -26.15 13.56 -21.46
C TYR A 129 -26.36 15.04 -21.13
N ALA A 130 -25.65 15.56 -20.12
CA ALA A 130 -25.76 16.96 -19.69
C ALA A 130 -25.30 17.96 -20.78
N THR A 131 -24.29 17.62 -21.60
CA THR A 131 -23.86 18.50 -22.69
C THR A 131 -24.83 18.49 -23.88
N LYS A 132 -25.40 17.33 -24.21
CA LYS A 132 -26.46 17.23 -25.24
C LYS A 132 -27.72 18.02 -24.85
N ASP A 133 -28.12 17.97 -23.57
CA ASP A 133 -29.26 18.73 -23.05
C ASP A 133 -29.08 20.25 -23.22
N LYS A 134 -27.83 20.72 -23.22
CA LYS A 134 -27.46 22.13 -23.46
C LYS A 134 -27.13 22.45 -24.93
N GLY A 135 -27.39 21.53 -25.85
CA GLY A 135 -27.18 21.73 -27.29
C GLY A 135 -25.72 21.61 -27.77
N CYS A 136 -24.82 21.06 -26.95
CA CYS A 136 -23.45 20.77 -27.39
C CYS A 136 -23.40 19.44 -28.17
N SER A 137 -22.82 19.45 -29.37
CA SER A 137 -22.66 18.26 -30.23
C SER A 137 -21.48 17.38 -29.86
N ASP A 138 -20.48 17.92 -29.16
CA ASP A 138 -19.19 17.26 -28.97
C ASP A 138 -19.19 16.40 -27.69
N SER A 139 -18.60 15.20 -27.80
CA SER A 139 -18.45 14.27 -26.67
C SER A 139 -17.24 14.65 -25.82
N VAL A 140 -17.47 15.41 -24.74
CA VAL A 140 -16.42 15.77 -23.76
C VAL A 140 -16.30 14.79 -22.59
N GLY A 141 -17.18 13.78 -22.52
CA GLY A 141 -17.20 12.77 -21.46
C GLY A 141 -15.87 12.06 -21.20
N PRO A 142 -15.15 11.55 -22.23
CA PRO A 142 -13.85 10.89 -22.02
C PRO A 142 -12.81 11.80 -21.38
N SER A 143 -12.72 13.06 -21.82
CA SER A 143 -11.81 14.07 -21.24
C SER A 143 -12.16 14.40 -19.79
N ALA A 144 -13.46 14.47 -19.47
CA ALA A 144 -13.92 14.68 -18.10
C ALA A 144 -13.57 13.50 -17.18
N TYR A 145 -13.73 12.26 -17.67
CA TYR A 145 -13.33 11.07 -16.92
C TYR A 145 -11.81 11.04 -16.66
N TYR A 146 -11.01 11.26 -17.69
CA TYR A 146 -9.55 11.34 -17.56
C TYR A 146 -9.11 12.42 -16.57
N SER A 147 -9.71 13.61 -16.65
CA SER A 147 -9.43 14.71 -15.72
C SER A 147 -9.82 14.37 -14.28
N THR A 148 -10.90 13.61 -14.09
CA THR A 148 -11.32 13.12 -12.77
C THR A 148 -10.28 12.17 -12.18
N LYS A 149 -9.81 11.18 -12.95
CA LYS A 149 -8.74 10.26 -12.51
C LYS A 149 -7.47 11.02 -12.12
N ARG A 150 -7.07 11.98 -12.96
CA ARG A 150 -5.90 12.83 -12.69
C ARG A 150 -6.08 13.68 -11.43
N GLY A 151 -7.27 14.25 -11.22
CA GLY A 151 -7.58 15.03 -10.03
C GLY A 151 -7.50 14.20 -8.74
N ILE A 152 -8.01 12.97 -8.77
CA ILE A 152 -7.90 12.05 -7.62
C ILE A 152 -6.44 11.68 -7.35
N ALA A 153 -5.69 11.28 -8.39
CA ALA A 153 -4.27 10.95 -8.24
C ALA A 153 -3.46 12.13 -7.68
N LYS A 154 -3.74 13.36 -8.14
CA LYS A 154 -3.12 14.58 -7.62
C LYS A 154 -3.47 14.81 -6.15
N GLN A 155 -4.74 14.68 -5.76
CA GLN A 155 -5.17 14.83 -4.37
C GLN A 155 -4.53 13.80 -3.44
N LEU A 156 -4.36 12.56 -3.91
CA LEU A 156 -3.66 11.51 -3.17
C LEU A 156 -2.17 11.83 -3.00
N LYS A 157 -1.51 12.35 -4.04
CA LYS A 157 -0.13 12.84 -3.96
C LYS A 157 -0.01 13.96 -2.93
N GLU A 158 -0.81 15.02 -3.05
CA GLU A 158 -0.80 16.17 -2.12
C GLU A 158 -1.07 15.73 -0.68
N SER A 159 -2.04 14.83 -0.46
CA SER A 159 -2.30 14.30 0.89
C SER A 159 -1.15 13.48 1.46
N ALA A 160 -0.36 12.79 0.62
CA ALA A 160 0.83 12.08 1.07
C ALA A 160 1.94 13.07 1.46
N GLN A 161 2.14 14.11 0.65
CA GLN A 161 3.11 15.18 0.91
C GLN A 161 2.76 15.95 2.19
N ASP A 162 1.49 16.30 2.41
CA ASP A 162 1.05 16.99 3.62
C ASP A 162 1.22 16.15 4.89
N SER A 163 1.28 14.82 4.76
CA SER A 163 1.52 13.90 5.88
C SER A 163 3.00 13.62 6.18
N ASN A 164 3.92 14.27 5.47
CA ASN A 164 5.35 14.04 5.57
C ASN A 164 6.07 15.33 6.01
N ALA A 165 6.76 15.27 7.15
CA ALA A 165 7.46 16.42 7.72
C ALA A 165 8.53 17.04 6.80
N ALA A 166 9.18 16.26 5.94
CA ALA A 166 10.22 16.76 5.04
C ALA A 166 9.66 17.76 4.01
N HIS A 167 8.44 17.55 3.52
CA HIS A 167 7.75 18.52 2.64
C HIS A 167 7.46 19.85 3.35
N HIS A 168 7.15 19.82 4.65
CA HIS A 168 6.96 21.04 5.43
C HIS A 168 8.27 21.79 5.66
N VAL A 169 9.37 21.07 5.94
CA VAL A 169 10.70 21.68 6.06
C VAL A 169 11.13 22.37 4.77
N ILE A 170 10.83 21.79 3.60
CA ILE A 170 11.09 22.43 2.30
C ILE A 170 10.31 23.76 2.19
N LYS A 171 9.00 23.73 2.45
CA LYS A 171 8.11 24.91 2.38
C LYS A 171 8.54 26.02 3.33
N ASP A 172 8.96 25.68 4.53
CA ASP A 172 9.37 26.66 5.56
C ASP A 172 10.74 27.29 5.27
N ASN A 173 11.54 26.70 4.37
CA ASN A 173 12.91 27.11 4.10
C ASN A 173 13.20 27.38 2.61
N GLU A 174 12.17 27.72 1.81
CA GLU A 174 12.32 27.93 0.36
C GLU A 174 13.44 28.91 -0.02
N ASP A 175 13.64 29.97 0.77
CA ASP A 175 14.67 30.98 0.53
C ASP A 175 16.08 30.44 0.78
N ALA A 176 16.27 29.57 1.79
CA ALA A 176 17.56 28.95 2.10
C ALA A 176 17.90 27.82 1.12
N LEU A 177 16.88 27.09 0.66
CA LEU A 177 17.02 26.01 -0.31
C LEU A 177 17.15 26.52 -1.74
N GLY A 178 16.68 27.74 -2.02
CA GLY A 178 16.64 28.32 -3.35
C GLY A 178 15.47 27.80 -4.18
N LYS A 179 14.65 28.72 -4.71
CA LYS A 179 13.40 28.42 -5.44
C LYS A 179 13.54 27.46 -6.62
N ARG A 180 14.73 27.36 -7.22
CA ARG A 180 15.00 26.46 -8.36
C ARG A 180 15.14 24.99 -7.93
N ASN A 181 15.42 24.73 -6.66
CA ASN A 181 15.67 23.40 -6.13
C ASN A 181 14.43 22.76 -5.50
N ILE A 182 13.40 23.54 -5.18
CA ILE A 182 12.22 23.10 -4.43
C ILE A 182 11.56 21.88 -5.07
N THR A 183 11.21 21.94 -6.36
CA THR A 183 10.57 20.80 -7.03
C THR A 183 11.47 19.56 -7.05
N ALA A 184 12.79 19.73 -7.21
CA ALA A 184 13.71 18.60 -7.20
C ALA A 184 13.77 17.94 -5.81
N LEU A 185 13.82 18.74 -4.74
CA LEU A 185 13.79 18.26 -3.36
C LEU A 185 12.45 17.61 -3.01
N GLU A 186 11.32 18.15 -3.46
CA GLU A 186 10.00 17.56 -3.24
C GLU A 186 9.87 16.18 -3.92
N ASP A 187 10.32 16.07 -5.17
CA ASP A 187 10.29 14.80 -5.91
C ASP A 187 11.26 13.77 -5.29
N GLU A 188 12.42 14.22 -4.79
CA GLU A 188 13.37 13.39 -4.04
C GLU A 188 12.78 12.89 -2.70
N VAL A 189 12.12 13.77 -1.94
CA VAL A 189 11.42 13.38 -0.70
C VAL A 189 10.36 12.32 -0.99
N ASP A 190 9.58 12.48 -2.06
CA ASP A 190 8.56 11.49 -2.45
C ASP A 190 9.19 10.13 -2.78
N ALA A 191 10.29 10.13 -3.53
CA ALA A 191 11.04 8.94 -3.92
C ALA A 191 11.65 8.20 -2.72
N ILE A 192 12.37 8.92 -1.85
CA ILE A 192 12.99 8.36 -0.63
C ILE A 192 11.92 7.81 0.30
N SER A 193 10.86 8.57 0.55
CA SER A 193 9.79 8.16 1.47
C SER A 193 9.09 6.90 0.99
N LEU A 194 8.83 6.79 -0.33
CA LEU A 194 8.25 5.59 -0.92
C LEU A 194 9.21 4.39 -0.86
N ALA A 195 10.48 4.56 -1.22
CA ALA A 195 11.47 3.49 -1.18
C ALA A 195 11.71 2.99 0.25
N SER A 196 11.84 3.91 1.22
CA SER A 196 11.94 3.61 2.64
C SER A 196 10.71 2.84 3.15
N TYR A 197 9.50 3.32 2.82
CA TYR A 197 8.26 2.60 3.14
C TYR A 197 8.28 1.18 2.60
N MET A 198 8.65 0.98 1.34
CA MET A 198 8.68 -0.34 0.73
C MET A 198 9.71 -1.27 1.40
N ALA A 199 10.89 -0.76 1.76
CA ALA A 199 11.95 -1.53 2.41
C ALA A 199 11.63 -1.96 3.84
N HIS A 200 10.87 -1.13 4.57
CA HIS A 200 10.67 -1.33 6.01
C HIS A 200 9.26 -1.80 6.37
N VAL A 201 8.25 -1.49 5.55
CA VAL A 201 6.84 -1.71 5.86
C VAL A 201 6.09 -2.39 4.71
N GLY A 202 6.08 -1.77 3.53
CA GLY A 202 5.22 -2.16 2.40
C GLY A 202 5.43 -3.60 1.94
N LEU A 203 6.66 -4.01 1.65
CA LEU A 203 6.91 -5.38 1.18
C LEU A 203 6.66 -6.43 2.27
N GLU A 204 6.93 -6.12 3.53
CA GLU A 204 6.64 -7.04 4.65
C GLU A 204 5.13 -7.21 4.86
N ASN A 205 4.35 -6.13 4.74
CA ASN A 205 2.89 -6.19 4.78
C ASN A 205 2.34 -7.03 3.62
N LYS A 206 2.81 -6.80 2.39
CA LYS A 206 2.40 -7.57 1.21
C LYS A 206 2.79 -9.05 1.34
N ARG A 207 3.99 -9.36 1.85
CA ARG A 207 4.42 -10.74 2.16
C ARG A 207 3.51 -11.43 3.18
N ARG A 208 3.13 -10.73 4.25
CA ARG A 208 2.22 -11.27 5.27
C ARG A 208 0.82 -11.52 4.72
N GLU A 209 0.34 -10.64 3.86
CA GLU A 209 -0.95 -10.82 3.20
C GLU A 209 -0.92 -12.05 2.28
N LEU A 210 0.12 -12.20 1.46
CA LEU A 210 0.31 -13.39 0.64
C LEU A 210 0.42 -14.68 1.46
N GLN A 211 1.10 -14.62 2.61
CA GLN A 211 1.19 -15.74 3.55
C GLN A 211 -0.19 -16.09 4.14
N ARG A 212 -1.00 -15.08 4.48
CA ARG A 212 -2.38 -15.27 4.96
C ARG A 212 -3.24 -15.91 3.88
N MET A 213 -3.21 -15.40 2.65
CA MET A 213 -3.95 -15.96 1.52
C MET A 213 -3.53 -17.40 1.26
N SER A 214 -2.22 -17.68 1.27
CA SER A 214 -1.69 -19.04 1.11
C SER A 214 -2.24 -20.03 2.15
N ALA A 215 -2.37 -19.61 3.41
CA ALA A 215 -2.99 -20.43 4.45
C ALA A 215 -4.48 -20.69 4.21
N GLU A 216 -5.17 -19.84 3.44
CA GLU A 216 -6.59 -19.97 3.09
C GLU A 216 -6.85 -20.84 1.85
N ALA A 217 -5.82 -21.14 1.06
CA ALA A 217 -5.96 -21.83 -0.24
C ALA A 217 -6.72 -23.17 -0.13
N SER A 218 -6.39 -23.99 0.87
CA SER A 218 -7.03 -25.30 1.06
C SER A 218 -8.49 -25.19 1.50
N GLU A 219 -8.83 -24.19 2.31
CA GLU A 219 -10.22 -23.94 2.72
C GLU A 219 -11.05 -23.40 1.55
N ALA A 220 -10.48 -22.51 0.74
CA ALA A 220 -11.11 -22.02 -0.49
C ALA A 220 -11.41 -23.18 -1.45
N GLU A 221 -10.44 -24.08 -1.68
CA GLU A 221 -10.64 -25.27 -2.51
C GLU A 221 -11.74 -26.20 -1.96
N SER A 222 -11.75 -26.44 -0.65
CA SER A 222 -12.81 -27.22 0.01
C SER A 222 -14.19 -26.59 -0.17
N THR A 223 -14.29 -25.26 -0.07
CA THR A 223 -15.52 -24.50 -0.31
C THR A 223 -15.98 -24.59 -1.75
N LEU A 224 -15.07 -24.55 -2.73
CA LEU A 224 -15.40 -24.75 -4.14
C LEU A 224 -15.90 -26.19 -4.40
N ASN A 225 -15.28 -27.20 -3.80
CA ASN A 225 -15.74 -28.59 -3.92
C ASN A 225 -17.17 -28.78 -3.39
N ARG A 226 -17.46 -28.27 -2.19
CA ARG A 226 -18.83 -28.29 -1.63
C ARG A 226 -19.83 -27.52 -2.52
N SER A 227 -19.42 -26.36 -3.02
CA SER A 227 -20.25 -25.54 -3.91
C SER A 227 -20.57 -26.27 -5.22
N ALA A 228 -19.59 -26.99 -5.79
CA ALA A 228 -19.78 -27.78 -7.00
C ALA A 228 -20.81 -28.90 -6.77
N GLU A 229 -20.68 -29.65 -5.67
CA GLU A 229 -21.63 -30.71 -5.30
C GLU A 229 -23.06 -30.18 -5.15
N ASP A 230 -23.24 -29.05 -4.47
CA ASP A 230 -24.56 -28.47 -4.25
C ASP A 230 -25.18 -27.92 -5.55
N LEU A 231 -24.37 -27.32 -6.42
CA LEU A 231 -24.81 -26.88 -7.75
C LEU A 231 -25.19 -28.08 -8.64
N GLN A 232 -24.46 -29.18 -8.56
CA GLN A 232 -24.75 -30.40 -9.30
C GLN A 232 -26.09 -31.01 -8.87
N LYS A 233 -26.40 -31.05 -7.57
CA LYS A 233 -27.71 -31.48 -7.06
C LYS A 233 -28.87 -30.65 -7.67
N ILE A 234 -28.69 -29.34 -7.81
CA ILE A 234 -29.69 -28.44 -8.44
C ILE A 234 -29.88 -28.76 -9.93
N ILE A 235 -28.79 -29.10 -10.63
CA ILE A 235 -28.82 -29.44 -12.06
C ILE A 235 -29.54 -30.77 -12.28
N ASP A 236 -29.27 -31.75 -11.43
CA ASP A 236 -29.76 -33.12 -11.56
C ASP A 236 -31.19 -33.31 -11.04
N ASP A 237 -31.67 -32.44 -10.14
CA ASP A 237 -33.05 -32.51 -9.61
C ASP A 237 -34.09 -32.39 -10.76
N PRO A 238 -34.86 -33.44 -11.07
CA PRO A 238 -35.84 -33.42 -12.15
C PRO A 238 -36.98 -32.41 -11.91
N ASN A 239 -37.23 -32.01 -10.66
CA ASN A 239 -38.29 -31.06 -10.31
C ASN A 239 -37.84 -29.60 -10.43
N GLN A 240 -36.55 -29.36 -10.66
CA GLN A 240 -36.01 -28.00 -10.66
C GLN A 240 -36.32 -27.24 -11.96
N LYS A 241 -36.70 -25.96 -11.81
CA LYS A 241 -37.06 -25.09 -12.95
C LYS A 241 -35.89 -24.93 -13.94
N PRO A 242 -36.13 -24.94 -15.27
CA PRO A 242 -35.06 -24.80 -16.28
C PRO A 242 -34.18 -23.56 -16.10
N LYS A 243 -34.76 -22.42 -15.71
CA LYS A 243 -34.01 -21.17 -15.42
C LYS A 243 -33.02 -21.33 -14.26
N MET A 244 -33.40 -22.11 -13.24
CA MET A 244 -32.54 -22.38 -12.08
C MET A 244 -31.42 -23.34 -12.45
N LYS A 245 -31.72 -24.40 -13.22
CA LYS A 245 -30.70 -25.30 -13.78
C LYS A 245 -29.70 -24.54 -14.64
N LYS A 246 -30.16 -23.62 -15.49
CA LYS A 246 -29.27 -22.76 -16.31
C LYS A 246 -28.35 -21.90 -15.44
N ARG A 247 -28.87 -21.25 -14.41
CA ARG A 247 -28.06 -20.45 -13.46
C ARG A 247 -27.06 -21.31 -12.70
N ALA A 248 -27.46 -22.51 -12.28
CA ALA A 248 -26.59 -23.46 -11.59
C ALA A 248 -25.43 -23.91 -12.50
N LYS A 249 -25.71 -24.23 -13.77
CA LYS A 249 -24.67 -24.56 -14.77
C LYS A 249 -23.67 -23.43 -14.96
N THR A 250 -24.13 -22.18 -15.09
CA THR A 250 -23.22 -21.02 -15.22
C THR A 250 -22.33 -20.86 -13.98
N ARG A 251 -22.89 -21.02 -12.78
CA ARG A 251 -22.11 -20.93 -11.53
C ARG A 251 -21.14 -22.11 -11.38
N LEU A 252 -21.55 -23.31 -11.78
CA LEU A 252 -20.71 -24.50 -11.71
C LEU A 252 -19.46 -24.32 -12.58
N ALA A 253 -19.61 -23.79 -13.80
CA ALA A 253 -18.48 -23.49 -14.68
C ALA A 253 -17.47 -22.55 -14.01
N ALA A 254 -17.92 -21.45 -13.39
CA ALA A 254 -17.05 -20.53 -12.66
C ALA A 254 -16.37 -21.20 -11.46
N VAL A 255 -17.09 -22.03 -10.70
CA VAL A 255 -16.52 -22.81 -9.57
C VAL A 255 -15.44 -23.78 -10.03
N GLU A 256 -15.67 -24.48 -11.14
CA GLU A 256 -14.71 -25.44 -11.71
C GLU A 256 -13.47 -24.75 -12.26
N GLU A 257 -13.63 -23.60 -12.91
CA GLU A 257 -12.54 -22.74 -13.39
C GLU A 257 -11.67 -22.25 -12.22
N SER A 258 -12.28 -21.63 -11.20
CA SER A 258 -11.55 -21.17 -10.02
C SER A 258 -10.83 -22.32 -9.32
N ARG A 259 -11.45 -23.50 -9.22
CA ARG A 259 -10.82 -24.68 -8.61
C ARG A 259 -9.57 -25.11 -9.36
N ALA A 260 -9.63 -25.17 -10.69
CA ALA A 260 -8.47 -25.51 -11.52
C ALA A 260 -7.33 -24.49 -11.33
N MET A 261 -7.66 -23.19 -11.23
CA MET A 261 -6.66 -22.15 -10.96
C MET A 261 -6.02 -22.30 -9.58
N ILE A 262 -6.78 -22.58 -8.52
CA ILE A 262 -6.22 -22.82 -7.17
C ILE A 262 -5.23 -23.98 -7.21
N GLN A 263 -5.59 -25.09 -7.86
CA GLN A 263 -4.73 -26.27 -7.95
C GLN A 263 -3.44 -25.99 -8.70
N GLU A 264 -3.49 -25.16 -9.74
CA GLU A 264 -2.28 -24.74 -10.46
C GLU A 264 -1.41 -23.81 -9.60
N GLN A 265 -2.02 -22.82 -8.95
CA GLN A 265 -1.31 -21.87 -8.09
C GLN A 265 -0.65 -22.54 -6.88
N GLN A 266 -1.30 -23.53 -6.27
CA GLN A 266 -0.76 -24.28 -5.13
C GLN A 266 0.59 -24.96 -5.44
N LYS A 267 0.84 -25.37 -6.68
CA LYS A 267 2.11 -26.03 -7.08
C LYS A 267 3.32 -25.11 -6.90
N GLY A 268 3.15 -23.81 -7.13
CA GLY A 268 4.22 -22.80 -7.05
C GLY A 268 4.17 -21.90 -5.82
N LEU A 269 3.08 -21.96 -5.04
CA LEU A 269 2.82 -20.99 -3.96
C LEU A 269 3.87 -21.00 -2.85
N SER A 270 4.35 -22.19 -2.44
CA SER A 270 5.40 -22.31 -1.43
C SER A 270 6.71 -21.67 -1.90
N GLN A 271 7.10 -21.91 -3.16
CA GLN A 271 8.26 -21.29 -3.78
C GLN A 271 8.09 -19.77 -3.87
N ALA A 272 6.93 -19.29 -4.32
CA ALA A 272 6.64 -17.86 -4.39
C ALA A 272 6.72 -17.18 -3.00
N MET A 273 6.34 -17.86 -1.91
CA MET A 273 6.46 -17.31 -0.55
C MET A 273 7.91 -17.19 -0.09
N GLU A 274 8.75 -18.18 -0.40
CA GLU A 274 10.19 -18.12 -0.10
C GLU A 274 10.90 -17.06 -0.95
N GLU A 275 10.51 -16.93 -2.21
CA GLU A 275 10.99 -15.85 -3.08
C GLU A 275 10.56 -14.48 -2.56
N ALA A 276 9.30 -14.31 -2.14
CA ALA A 276 8.82 -13.07 -1.53
C ALA A 276 9.64 -12.68 -0.29
N LYS A 277 9.97 -13.64 0.57
CA LYS A 277 10.84 -13.42 1.74
C LYS A 277 12.25 -12.95 1.33
N LYS A 278 12.88 -13.62 0.35
CA LYS A 278 14.19 -13.22 -0.15
C LYS A 278 14.16 -11.82 -0.74
N ARG A 279 13.12 -11.50 -1.52
CA ARG A 279 12.93 -10.18 -2.14
C ARG A 279 12.84 -9.07 -1.09
N VAL A 280 12.12 -9.28 0.03
CA VAL A 280 12.08 -8.32 1.15
C VAL A 280 13.48 -8.02 1.69
N GLU A 281 14.27 -9.06 1.97
CA GLU A 281 15.62 -8.88 2.53
C GLU A 281 16.60 -8.27 1.53
N THR A 282 16.54 -8.69 0.27
CA THR A 282 17.33 -8.11 -0.82
C THR A 282 16.97 -6.64 -1.01
N PHE A 283 15.69 -6.31 -1.14
CA PHE A 283 15.26 -4.92 -1.33
C PHE A 283 15.67 -4.03 -0.14
N ARG A 284 15.58 -4.51 1.10
CA ARG A 284 16.07 -3.76 2.28
C ARG A 284 17.57 -3.47 2.19
N THR A 285 18.36 -4.43 1.72
CA THR A 285 19.81 -4.27 1.56
C THR A 285 20.13 -3.30 0.42
N ASP A 286 19.43 -3.44 -0.70
CA ASP A 286 19.58 -2.57 -1.87
C ASP A 286 19.21 -1.12 -1.51
N TYR A 287 18.10 -0.92 -0.81
CA TYR A 287 17.68 0.38 -0.29
C TYR A 287 18.73 0.99 0.62
N LYS A 288 19.22 0.25 1.62
CA LYS A 288 20.26 0.75 2.51
C LYS A 288 21.50 1.18 1.72
N THR A 289 21.93 0.37 0.76
CA THR A 289 23.10 0.68 -0.06
C THR A 289 22.89 1.94 -0.90
N ALA A 290 21.73 2.08 -1.54
CA ALA A 290 21.38 3.25 -2.33
C ALA A 290 21.26 4.52 -1.48
N PHE A 291 20.65 4.40 -0.29
CA PHE A 291 20.48 5.53 0.62
C PHE A 291 21.80 5.98 1.26
N ASP A 292 22.66 5.04 1.68
CA ASP A 292 24.00 5.39 2.18
C ASP A 292 24.80 6.14 1.10
N ALA A 293 24.71 5.72 -0.17
CA ALA A 293 25.35 6.41 -1.30
C ALA A 293 24.75 7.79 -1.59
N LEU A 294 23.43 7.95 -1.40
CA LEU A 294 22.74 9.23 -1.49
C LEU A 294 23.29 10.20 -0.44
N GLU A 295 23.32 9.80 0.84
CA GLU A 295 23.86 10.62 1.93
C GLU A 295 25.30 11.05 1.66
N GLU A 296 26.16 10.11 1.24
CA GLU A 296 27.54 10.42 0.86
C GLU A 296 27.63 11.48 -0.25
N SER A 297 26.71 11.46 -1.21
CA SER A 297 26.69 12.42 -2.32
C SER A 297 26.37 13.84 -1.83
N PHE A 298 25.44 13.99 -0.89
CA PHE A 298 25.10 15.27 -0.26
C PHE A 298 26.23 15.76 0.64
N GLU A 299 26.87 14.87 1.41
CA GLU A 299 28.01 15.22 2.24
C GLU A 299 29.21 15.70 1.41
N LYS A 300 29.48 15.07 0.26
CA LYS A 300 30.52 15.52 -0.67
C LYS A 300 30.18 16.90 -1.25
N ALA A 301 28.94 17.12 -1.69
CA ALA A 301 28.50 18.41 -2.21
C ALA A 301 28.62 19.53 -1.16
N ALA A 302 28.26 19.26 0.09
CA ALA A 302 28.44 20.19 1.21
C ALA A 302 29.91 20.57 1.41
N GLN A 303 30.82 19.59 1.40
CA GLN A 303 32.26 19.81 1.57
C GLN A 303 32.88 20.59 0.41
N GLU A 304 32.45 20.34 -0.83
CA GLU A 304 32.91 21.08 -2.00
C GLU A 304 32.45 22.53 -1.96
N ASN A 305 31.19 22.79 -1.60
CA ASN A 305 30.67 24.15 -1.44
C ASN A 305 31.44 24.94 -0.37
N ALA A 306 31.74 24.29 0.77
CA ALA A 306 32.51 24.91 1.86
C ALA A 306 33.95 25.30 1.47
N LYS A 307 34.56 24.63 0.48
CA LYS A 307 35.89 24.98 -0.04
C LYS A 307 35.88 26.14 -1.04
N THR A 308 34.73 26.40 -1.65
CA THR A 308 34.56 27.46 -2.66
C THR A 308 34.13 28.81 -2.08
N LYS A 309 33.70 28.84 -0.81
CA LYS A 309 33.38 30.05 -0.04
C LYS A 309 34.60 30.56 0.72
#